data_AF-A0A1E9IJF9-F1
#
_entry.id   AF-A0A1E9IJF9-F1
#
_cell.length_a   1.000
_cell.length_b   1.000
_cell.length_c   1.000
_cell.angle_alpha   90.00
_cell.angle_beta   90.00
_cell.angle_gamma   90.00
#
_symmetry.space_group_name_H-M   'P 1'
#
loop_
_entity.id
_entity.type
_entity.pdbx_description
1 polymer ?
#
loop_
_entity_poly.entity_id
_entity_poly.type
_entity_poly.pdbx_seq_one_letter_code
_entity_poly.pdbx_strand_id
1 'polypeptide(L)'
;MTKEQLKALGVTEELAIKIAGESKKELEGYVEKTKFDEVDTKVKQLETSVAERDKQLEDLKKSTGDVETLKKQIETLQNENKTKEETYKTELSNLKKTNALDLALAGAKVKNNKAIKALLDSEKIKLKDDGTLEGLTEQLEAIKKTDAYLFEETQTNTKLSIPKGYVPAPAAPEGTVTTPASLGDAVATALAGVFNKN
;
A
#
# COMPACT_ATOMS: atom_id res chain seq x y z
N MET A 1 -6.34 5.89 7.97
CA MET A 1 -7.22 4.70 7.82
C MET A 1 -8.41 5.05 6.92
N THR A 2 -8.92 4.10 6.14
CA THR A 2 -10.14 4.33 5.34
C THR A 2 -11.41 4.09 6.16
N LYS A 3 -12.53 4.64 5.69
CA LYS A 3 -13.86 4.44 6.31
C LYS A 3 -14.21 2.95 6.43
N GLU A 4 -13.88 2.16 5.41
CA GLU A 4 -14.17 0.73 5.33
C GLU A 4 -13.37 -0.05 6.37
N GLN A 5 -12.11 0.32 6.57
CA GLN A 5 -11.26 -0.26 7.62
C GLN A 5 -11.83 0.02 9.01
N LEU A 6 -12.28 1.26 9.26
CA LEU A 6 -12.87 1.65 10.54
C LEU A 6 -14.22 0.95 10.80
N LYS A 7 -15.06 0.79 9.76
CA LYS A 7 -16.30 0.01 9.86
C LYS A 7 -16.04 -1.46 10.16
N ALA A 8 -15.00 -2.05 9.56
CA ALA A 8 -14.59 -3.43 9.86
C ALA A 8 -14.13 -3.61 11.32
N LEU A 9 -13.62 -2.56 11.95
CA LEU A 9 -13.27 -2.52 13.37
C LEU A 9 -14.45 -2.24 14.31
N GLY A 10 -15.69 -2.14 13.78
CA GLY A 10 -16.89 -1.92 14.57
C GLY A 10 -17.25 -0.45 14.83
N VAL A 11 -16.56 0.49 14.18
CA VAL A 11 -16.88 1.93 14.28
C VAL A 11 -18.16 2.24 13.49
N THR A 12 -19.06 3.03 14.08
CA THR A 12 -20.29 3.46 13.40
C THR A 12 -19.97 4.31 12.17
N GLU A 13 -20.87 4.33 11.20
CA GLU A 13 -20.65 5.01 9.92
C GLU A 13 -20.31 6.51 10.08
N GLU A 14 -21.01 7.19 10.99
CA GLU A 14 -20.82 8.60 11.29
C GLU A 14 -19.44 8.88 11.90
N LEU A 15 -19.01 8.08 12.89
CA LEU A 15 -17.68 8.21 13.47
C LEU A 15 -16.58 7.81 12.47
N ALA A 16 -16.81 6.79 11.64
CA ALA A 16 -15.86 6.34 10.64
C ALA A 16 -15.57 7.43 9.59
N ILE A 17 -16.59 8.21 9.18
CA ILE A 17 -16.42 9.37 8.29
C ILE A 17 -15.56 10.44 8.98
N LYS A 18 -15.88 10.79 10.23
CA LYS A 18 -15.15 11.83 10.98
C LYS A 18 -13.68 11.44 11.20
N ILE A 19 -13.43 10.22 11.64
CA ILE A 19 -12.07 9.71 11.88
C ILE A 19 -11.29 9.60 10.56
N ALA A 20 -11.91 9.11 9.49
CA ALA A 20 -11.26 9.07 8.17
C ALA A 20 -10.93 10.49 7.66
N GLY A 21 -11.80 11.47 7.92
CA GLY A 21 -11.58 12.88 7.60
C GLY A 21 -10.40 13.49 8.35
N GLU A 22 -10.36 13.33 9.68
CA GLU A 22 -9.22 13.79 10.50
C GLU A 22 -7.92 13.06 10.12
N SER A 23 -7.98 11.74 9.88
CA SER A 23 -6.83 10.97 9.41
C SER A 23 -6.32 11.47 8.05
N LYS A 24 -7.21 11.86 7.14
CA LYS A 24 -6.81 12.45 5.85
C LYS A 24 -6.14 13.81 6.07
N LYS A 25 -6.70 14.65 6.94
CA LYS A 25 -6.15 15.97 7.27
C LYS A 25 -4.78 15.89 7.92
N GLU A 26 -4.56 14.93 8.82
CA GLU A 26 -3.26 14.66 9.41
C GLU A 26 -2.23 14.27 8.33
N LEU A 27 -2.64 13.49 7.33
CA LEU A 27 -1.80 13.07 6.22
C LEU A 27 -1.51 14.17 5.18
N GLU A 28 -2.21 15.31 5.18
CA GLU A 28 -1.99 16.39 4.19
C GLU A 28 -0.56 16.98 4.26
N GLY A 29 0.09 16.90 5.41
CA GLY A 29 1.49 17.32 5.58
C GLY A 29 2.53 16.26 5.20
N TYR A 30 2.11 15.03 4.88
CA TYR A 30 3.00 13.90 4.65
C TYR A 30 3.14 13.59 3.15
N VAL A 31 4.35 13.22 2.76
CA VAL A 31 4.63 12.70 1.42
C VAL A 31 4.44 11.19 1.43
N GLU A 32 3.79 10.66 0.40
CA GLU A 32 3.71 9.21 0.20
C GLU A 32 5.11 8.60 0.18
N LYS A 33 5.30 7.50 0.92
CA LYS A 33 6.61 6.83 1.02
C LYS A 33 7.23 6.53 -0.35
N THR A 34 6.42 6.08 -1.31
CA THR A 34 6.91 5.78 -2.67
C THR A 34 7.42 7.02 -3.40
N LYS A 35 6.72 8.15 -3.29
CA LYS A 35 7.16 9.43 -3.85
C LYS A 35 8.44 9.92 -3.18
N PHE A 36 8.54 9.75 -1.86
CA PHE A 36 9.76 10.08 -1.11
C PHE A 36 10.94 9.22 -1.56
N ASP A 37 10.78 7.90 -1.59
CA ASP A 37 11.83 6.95 -2.00
C ASP A 37 12.29 7.21 -3.45
N GLU A 38 11.37 7.57 -4.35
CA GLU A 38 11.70 7.98 -5.73
C GLU A 38 12.54 9.25 -5.78
N VAL A 39 12.18 10.28 -4.99
CA VAL A 39 12.93 11.54 -4.93
C VAL A 39 14.30 11.32 -4.30
N ASP A 40 14.37 10.59 -3.18
CA ASP A 40 15.62 10.26 -2.49
C ASP A 40 16.58 9.48 -3.42
N THR A 41 16.07 8.51 -4.17
CA THR A 41 16.86 7.76 -5.15
C THR A 41 17.41 8.69 -6.24
N LYS A 42 16.57 9.59 -6.78
CA LYS A 42 17.03 10.57 -7.78
C LYS A 42 18.10 11.50 -7.23
N VAL A 43 17.94 12.00 -6.00
CA VAL A 43 18.92 12.89 -5.36
C VAL A 43 20.26 12.17 -5.23
N LYS A 44 20.27 10.94 -4.71
CA LYS A 44 21.50 10.13 -4.60
C LYS A 44 22.17 9.86 -5.94
N GLN A 45 21.38 9.56 -6.98
CA GLN A 45 21.89 9.38 -8.34
C GLN A 45 22.51 10.68 -8.90
N LEU A 46 21.86 11.83 -8.67
CA LEU A 46 22.39 13.13 -9.09
C LEU A 46 23.67 13.50 -8.34
N GLU A 47 23.71 13.34 -7.02
CA GLU A 47 24.91 13.58 -6.21
C GLU A 47 26.08 12.71 -6.67
N THR A 48 25.82 11.41 -6.92
CA THR A 48 26.82 10.49 -7.44
C THR A 48 27.31 10.92 -8.82
N SER A 49 26.39 11.28 -9.71
CA SER A 49 26.75 11.72 -11.06
C SER A 49 27.60 12.98 -11.05
N VAL A 50 27.27 13.96 -10.20
CA VAL A 50 28.06 15.19 -10.03
C VAL A 50 29.47 14.86 -9.52
N ALA A 51 29.58 14.07 -8.46
CA ALA A 51 30.88 13.69 -7.90
C ALA A 51 31.76 12.93 -8.91
N GLU A 52 31.16 12.04 -9.71
CA GLU A 52 31.86 11.36 -10.80
C GLU A 52 32.33 12.33 -11.89
N ARG A 53 31.48 13.28 -12.32
CA ARG A 53 31.88 14.29 -13.31
C ARG A 53 33.02 15.17 -12.79
N ASP A 54 32.98 15.59 -11.54
CA ASP A 54 34.04 16.37 -10.92
C ASP A 54 35.37 15.60 -10.92
N LYS A 55 35.32 14.32 -10.58
CA LYS A 55 36.50 13.44 -10.67
C LYS A 55 37.02 13.32 -12.10
N GLN A 56 36.13 13.08 -13.08
CA GLN A 56 36.52 13.00 -14.49
C GLN A 56 37.19 14.30 -14.98
N LEU A 57 36.68 15.46 -14.55
CA LEU A 57 37.27 16.75 -14.89
C LEU A 57 38.66 16.95 -14.25
N GLU A 58 38.81 16.56 -12.99
CA GLU A 58 40.09 16.65 -12.29
C GLU A 58 41.13 15.68 -12.87
N ASP A 59 40.73 14.47 -13.25
CA ASP A 59 41.58 13.49 -13.91
C ASP A 59 42.01 13.97 -15.32
N LEU A 60 41.08 14.57 -16.08
CA LEU A 60 41.41 15.21 -17.36
C LEU A 60 42.39 16.38 -17.20
N LYS A 61 42.19 17.21 -16.17
CA LYS A 61 43.07 18.36 -15.87
C LYS A 61 44.49 17.93 -15.51
N LYS A 62 44.65 16.78 -14.85
CA LYS A 62 45.94 16.18 -14.52
C LYS A 62 46.58 15.41 -15.67
N SER A 63 45.82 15.10 -16.71
CA SER A 63 46.31 14.34 -17.85
C SER A 63 47.33 15.17 -18.63
N THR A 64 48.56 14.66 -18.73
CA THR A 64 49.65 15.28 -19.50
C THR A 64 49.85 14.60 -20.86
N GLY A 65 48.82 13.88 -21.34
CA GLY A 65 48.87 13.17 -22.62
C GLY A 65 48.93 14.10 -23.83
N ASP A 66 49.31 13.56 -24.98
CA ASP A 66 49.22 14.26 -26.25
C ASP A 66 47.74 14.47 -26.67
N VAL A 67 47.54 15.32 -27.68
CA VAL A 67 46.20 15.70 -28.15
C VAL A 67 45.37 14.50 -28.59
N GLU A 68 45.96 13.46 -29.19
CA GLU A 68 45.22 12.28 -29.64
C GLU A 68 44.77 11.42 -28.45
N THR A 69 45.66 11.25 -27.46
CA THR A 69 45.33 10.56 -26.21
C THR A 69 44.22 11.27 -25.44
N LEU A 70 44.30 12.60 -25.30
CA LEU A 70 43.25 13.40 -24.65
C LEU A 70 41.91 13.31 -25.39
N LYS A 71 41.91 13.33 -26.73
CA LYS A 71 40.69 13.15 -27.52
C LYS A 71 40.03 11.80 -27.28
N LYS A 72 40.82 10.71 -27.28
CA LYS A 72 40.32 9.36 -26.99
C LYS A 72 39.74 9.26 -25.58
N GLN A 73 40.41 9.87 -24.59
CA GLN A 73 39.91 9.90 -23.22
C GLN A 73 38.58 10.65 -23.11
N ILE A 74 38.46 11.80 -23.76
CA ILE A 74 37.21 12.57 -23.79
C ILE A 74 36.09 11.77 -24.46
N GLU A 75 36.36 11.09 -25.56
CA GLU A 75 35.35 10.26 -26.26
C GLU A 75 34.88 9.09 -25.38
N THR A 76 35.80 8.40 -24.70
CA THR A 76 35.46 7.35 -23.73
C THR A 76 34.57 7.90 -22.61
N LEU A 77 34.96 9.03 -22.01
CA LEU A 77 34.19 9.66 -20.94
C LEU A 77 32.79 10.08 -21.42
N GLN A 78 32.67 10.62 -22.64
CA GLN A 78 31.36 10.96 -23.23
C GLN A 78 30.46 9.73 -23.38
N ASN A 79 31.02 8.60 -23.84
CA ASN A 79 30.26 7.36 -24.01
C ASN A 79 29.86 6.77 -22.66
N GLU A 80 30.76 6.73 -21.68
CA GLU A 80 30.43 6.30 -20.31
C GLU A 80 29.32 7.16 -19.71
N ASN A 81 29.37 8.47 -19.91
CA ASN A 81 28.39 9.40 -19.38
C ASN A 81 27.00 9.17 -19.99
N LYS A 82 26.92 8.89 -21.30
CA LYS A 82 25.67 8.52 -21.99
C LYS A 82 25.10 7.20 -21.48
N THR A 83 25.93 6.16 -21.39
CA THR A 83 25.50 4.84 -20.89
C THR A 83 24.97 4.92 -19.46
N LYS A 84 25.61 5.72 -18.61
CA LYS A 84 25.14 5.95 -17.23
C LYS A 84 23.79 6.67 -17.21
N GLU A 85 23.60 7.69 -18.05
CA GLU A 85 22.32 8.39 -18.16
C GLU A 85 21.18 7.46 -18.58
N GLU A 86 21.41 6.60 -19.58
CA GLU A 86 20.43 5.59 -20.01
C GLU A 86 20.12 4.56 -18.92
N THR A 87 21.15 4.14 -18.18
CA THR A 87 21.03 3.20 -17.06
C THR A 87 20.18 3.83 -15.95
N TYR A 88 20.48 5.06 -15.52
CA TYR A 88 19.70 5.75 -14.49
C TYR A 88 18.26 5.99 -14.90
N LYS A 89 18.01 6.36 -16.16
CA LYS A 89 16.65 6.51 -16.70
C LYS A 89 15.89 5.18 -16.63
N THR A 90 16.55 4.08 -16.95
CA THR A 90 15.97 2.74 -16.90
C THR A 90 15.69 2.30 -15.47
N GLU A 91 16.66 2.46 -14.55
CA GLU A 91 16.50 2.17 -13.12
C GLU A 91 15.36 2.96 -12.50
N LEU A 92 15.26 4.26 -12.81
CA LEU A 92 14.19 5.11 -12.29
C LEU A 92 12.81 4.69 -12.82
N SER A 93 12.72 4.34 -14.11
CA SER A 93 11.48 3.81 -14.70
C SER A 93 11.06 2.50 -14.04
N ASN A 94 12.02 1.60 -13.82
CA ASN A 94 11.80 0.32 -13.15
C ASN A 94 11.35 0.53 -11.70
N LEU A 95 12.02 1.40 -10.95
CA LEU A 95 11.65 1.74 -9.56
C LEU A 95 10.21 2.23 -9.48
N LYS A 96 9.83 3.19 -10.35
CA LYS A 96 8.45 3.70 -10.44
C LYS A 96 7.44 2.61 -10.74
N LYS A 97 7.73 1.77 -11.73
CA LYS A 97 6.86 0.65 -12.12
C LYS A 97 6.71 -0.36 -10.98
N THR A 98 7.80 -0.71 -10.30
CA THR A 98 7.79 -1.61 -9.15
C THR A 98 6.97 -1.02 -8.00
N ASN A 99 7.18 0.25 -7.65
CA ASN A 99 6.43 0.94 -6.61
C ASN A 99 4.92 0.97 -6.92
N ALA A 100 4.55 1.34 -8.15
CA ALA A 100 3.15 1.34 -8.59
C ALA A 100 2.54 -0.08 -8.52
N LEU A 101 3.31 -1.10 -8.90
CA LEU A 101 2.87 -2.49 -8.83
C LEU A 101 2.66 -2.95 -7.39
N ASP A 102 3.59 -2.63 -6.50
CA ASP A 102 3.47 -2.98 -5.09
C ASP A 102 2.29 -2.29 -4.41
N LEU A 103 2.05 -1.01 -4.71
CA LEU A 103 0.87 -0.29 -4.23
C LEU A 103 -0.43 -0.93 -4.75
N ALA A 104 -0.49 -1.27 -6.03
CA ALA A 104 -1.66 -1.88 -6.62
C ALA A 104 -1.95 -3.28 -6.05
N LEU A 105 -0.91 -4.11 -5.86
CA LEU A 105 -1.04 -5.44 -5.26
C LEU A 105 -1.45 -5.35 -3.78
N ALA A 106 -0.93 -4.37 -3.03
CA ALA A 106 -1.36 -4.12 -1.67
C ALA A 106 -2.84 -3.72 -1.60
N GLY A 107 -3.30 -2.87 -2.53
CA GLY A 107 -4.71 -2.50 -2.65
C GLY A 107 -5.63 -3.67 -3.03
N ALA A 108 -5.12 -4.61 -3.84
CA ALA A 108 -5.84 -5.81 -4.27
C ALA A 108 -5.93 -6.92 -3.19
N LYS A 109 -5.35 -6.70 -1.99
CA LYS A 109 -5.35 -7.65 -0.86
C LYS A 109 -4.83 -9.03 -1.24
N VAL A 110 -3.67 -9.03 -1.88
CA VAL A 110 -2.98 -10.25 -2.30
C VAL A 110 -2.27 -10.88 -1.09
N LYS A 111 -2.43 -12.19 -0.87
CA LYS A 111 -1.76 -12.92 0.21
C LYS A 111 -0.26 -13.11 -0.05
N ASN A 112 0.13 -13.25 -1.32
CA ASN A 112 1.52 -13.43 -1.71
C ASN A 112 1.86 -12.63 -2.98
N ASN A 113 2.38 -11.41 -2.78
CA ASN A 113 2.77 -10.52 -3.88
C ASN A 113 3.80 -11.16 -4.81
N LYS A 114 4.73 -11.98 -4.29
CA LYS A 114 5.76 -12.63 -5.11
C LYS A 114 5.15 -13.65 -6.07
N ALA A 115 4.19 -14.45 -5.60
CA ALA A 115 3.50 -15.42 -6.44
C ALA A 115 2.70 -14.73 -7.54
N ILE A 116 1.92 -13.69 -7.20
CA ILE A 116 1.14 -12.96 -8.20
C ILE A 116 2.06 -12.25 -9.20
N LYS A 117 3.14 -11.60 -8.75
CA LYS A 117 4.12 -10.97 -9.65
C LYS A 117 4.68 -11.96 -10.69
N ALA A 118 4.86 -13.23 -10.34
CA ALA A 118 5.34 -14.25 -11.26
C ALA A 118 4.27 -14.71 -12.28
N LEU A 119 2.99 -14.54 -11.96
CA LEU A 119 1.86 -14.84 -12.86
C LEU A 119 1.50 -13.67 -13.78
N LEU A 120 2.00 -12.47 -13.48
CA LEU A 120 1.74 -11.27 -14.26
C LEU A 120 2.63 -11.18 -15.49
N ASP A 121 2.00 -10.85 -16.61
CA ASP A 121 2.68 -10.47 -17.84
C ASP A 121 3.12 -9.01 -17.74
N SER A 122 4.38 -8.83 -17.35
CA SER A 122 5.00 -7.52 -17.14
C SER A 122 5.12 -6.69 -18.42
N GLU A 123 5.11 -7.31 -19.61
CA GLU A 123 5.18 -6.59 -20.89
C GLU A 123 3.86 -5.91 -21.24
N LYS A 124 2.74 -6.52 -20.83
CA LYS A 124 1.40 -5.95 -20.99
C LYS A 124 1.04 -4.90 -19.94
N ILE A 125 1.85 -4.77 -18.88
CA ILE A 125 1.64 -3.80 -17.82
C ILE A 125 2.40 -2.51 -18.15
N LYS A 126 1.63 -1.43 -18.39
CA LYS A 126 2.19 -0.10 -18.70
C LYS A 126 1.91 0.87 -17.55
N LEU A 127 2.97 1.58 -17.13
CA LEU A 127 2.84 2.68 -16.19
C LEU A 127 2.33 3.92 -16.93
N LYS A 128 1.20 4.47 -16.48
CA LYS A 128 0.63 5.73 -16.95
C LYS A 128 1.24 6.91 -16.18
N ASP A 129 1.08 8.12 -16.73
CA ASP A 129 1.60 9.35 -16.14
C ASP A 129 0.98 9.69 -14.77
N ASP A 130 -0.23 9.19 -14.51
CA ASP A 130 -0.92 9.32 -13.22
C ASP A 130 -0.43 8.32 -12.16
N GLY A 131 0.54 7.45 -12.50
CA GLY A 131 1.08 6.42 -11.63
C GLY A 131 0.27 5.12 -11.60
N THR A 132 -0.81 5.02 -12.39
CA THR A 132 -1.60 3.79 -12.50
C THR A 132 -0.99 2.79 -13.49
N LEU A 133 -1.32 1.52 -13.31
CA LEU A 133 -0.84 0.43 -14.17
C LEU A 133 -1.97 -0.07 -15.09
N GLU A 134 -1.86 0.25 -16.37
CA GLU A 134 -2.73 -0.30 -17.40
C GLU A 134 -2.54 -1.80 -17.57
N GLY A 135 -3.63 -2.54 -17.80
CA GLY A 135 -3.60 -3.99 -17.99
C GLY A 135 -3.38 -4.79 -16.71
N LEU A 136 -3.02 -4.16 -15.59
CA LEU A 136 -2.84 -4.88 -14.32
C LEU A 136 -4.18 -5.36 -13.74
N THR A 137 -5.21 -4.50 -13.71
CA THR A 137 -6.51 -4.84 -13.13
C THR A 137 -7.14 -6.05 -13.82
N GLU A 138 -7.09 -6.10 -15.15
CA GLU A 138 -7.62 -7.21 -15.96
C GLU A 138 -6.90 -8.53 -15.66
N GLN A 139 -5.57 -8.49 -15.54
CA GLN A 139 -4.78 -9.66 -15.19
C GLN A 139 -5.07 -10.13 -13.76
N LEU A 140 -5.19 -9.21 -12.80
CA LEU A 140 -5.53 -9.57 -11.42
C LEU A 140 -6.91 -10.22 -11.33
N GLU A 141 -7.91 -9.73 -12.07
CA GLU A 141 -9.24 -10.35 -12.14
C GLU A 141 -9.20 -11.74 -12.79
N ALA A 142 -8.37 -11.95 -13.82
CA ALA A 142 -8.17 -13.26 -14.42
C ALA A 142 -7.52 -14.24 -13.42
N ILE A 143 -6.44 -13.83 -12.75
CA ILE A 143 -5.75 -14.64 -11.73
C ILE A 143 -6.68 -14.90 -10.54
N LYS A 144 -7.55 -13.97 -10.18
CA LYS A 144 -8.53 -14.18 -9.10
C LYS A 144 -9.56 -15.26 -9.43
N LYS A 145 -9.87 -15.48 -10.71
CA LYS A 145 -10.78 -16.55 -11.16
C LYS A 145 -10.10 -17.92 -11.16
N THR A 146 -8.81 -17.99 -11.50
CA THR A 146 -8.05 -19.26 -11.58
C THR A 146 -7.43 -19.64 -10.25
N ASP A 147 -6.93 -18.66 -9.51
CA ASP A 147 -6.07 -18.79 -8.33
C ASP A 147 -6.60 -17.94 -7.17
N ALA A 148 -7.91 -18.02 -6.90
CA ALA A 148 -8.59 -17.26 -5.84
C ALA A 148 -7.91 -17.38 -4.47
N TYR A 149 -7.27 -18.52 -4.18
CA TYR A 149 -6.55 -18.77 -2.93
C TYR A 149 -5.39 -17.78 -2.68
N LEU A 150 -4.85 -17.14 -3.73
CA LEU A 150 -3.80 -16.12 -3.64
C LEU A 150 -4.31 -14.75 -3.16
N PHE A 151 -5.62 -14.56 -3.08
CA PHE A 151 -6.26 -13.32 -2.61
C PHE A 151 -6.86 -13.54 -1.23
N GLU A 152 -6.90 -12.48 -0.42
CA GLU A 152 -7.64 -12.48 0.83
C GLU A 152 -9.14 -12.65 0.54
N GLU A 153 -9.79 -13.51 1.31
CA GLU A 153 -11.24 -13.58 1.28
C GLU A 153 -11.77 -12.26 1.83
N THR A 154 -12.56 -11.54 1.02
CA THR A 154 -13.44 -10.52 1.55
C THR A 154 -14.42 -11.25 2.45
N GLN A 155 -14.16 -11.26 3.78
CA GLN A 155 -15.19 -11.56 4.74
C GLN A 155 -16.31 -10.54 4.54
N THR A 156 -17.26 -10.89 3.67
CA THR A 156 -18.61 -10.38 3.82
C THR A 156 -18.98 -10.81 5.23
N ASN A 157 -19.16 -9.84 6.12
CA ASN A 157 -19.75 -10.09 7.42
C ASN A 157 -21.19 -10.58 7.14
N THR A 158 -21.32 -11.84 6.77
CA THR A 158 -22.56 -12.58 6.90
C THR A 158 -22.79 -12.63 8.40
N LYS A 159 -23.52 -11.62 8.87
CA LYS A 159 -24.19 -11.55 10.16
C LYS A 159 -24.44 -12.98 10.63
N LEU A 160 -23.77 -13.44 11.69
CA LEU A 160 -23.97 -14.79 12.21
C LEU A 160 -25.47 -15.00 12.40
N SER A 161 -26.07 -15.80 11.53
CA SER A 161 -27.42 -16.30 11.72
C SER A 161 -27.34 -17.32 12.83
N ILE A 162 -27.66 -16.88 14.05
CA ILE A 162 -27.93 -17.77 15.18
C ILE A 162 -29.02 -18.74 14.70
N PRO A 163 -28.76 -20.07 14.62
CA PRO A 163 -29.76 -21.02 14.15
C PRO A 163 -30.96 -21.00 15.10
N LYS A 164 -32.15 -20.76 14.52
CA LYS A 164 -33.42 -20.69 15.22
C LYS A 164 -33.85 -22.11 15.59
N GLY A 165 -33.34 -22.65 16.70
CA GLY A 165 -33.59 -24.06 17.02
C GLY A 165 -33.12 -24.60 18.36
N TYR A 166 -32.81 -23.77 19.38
CA TYR A 166 -32.67 -24.29 20.74
C TYR A 166 -33.89 -23.93 21.56
N VAL A 167 -34.81 -24.90 21.72
CA VAL A 167 -35.91 -24.83 22.68
C VAL A 167 -35.61 -25.86 23.76
N PRO A 168 -35.09 -25.48 24.94
CA PRO A 168 -35.05 -26.40 26.07
C PRO A 168 -36.48 -26.61 26.59
N ALA A 169 -36.90 -27.88 26.68
CA ALA A 169 -38.19 -28.32 27.23
C ALA A 169 -38.24 -28.16 28.77
N PRO A 170 -39.45 -28.19 29.39
CA PRO A 170 -39.78 -27.28 30.50
C PRO A 170 -39.63 -27.90 31.90
N ALA A 171 -39.33 -27.04 32.88
CA ALA A 171 -39.80 -27.19 34.26
C ALA A 171 -39.97 -25.78 34.87
N ALA A 172 -41.17 -25.48 35.35
CA ALA A 172 -41.58 -24.25 36.03
C ALA A 172 -41.28 -24.32 37.55
N PRO A 173 -41.58 -23.29 38.40
CA PRO A 173 -41.95 -21.90 38.16
C PRO A 173 -41.08 -20.86 38.93
N GLU A 174 -41.38 -19.57 38.70
CA GLU A 174 -41.05 -18.37 39.51
C GLU A 174 -39.71 -17.63 39.29
N GLY A 175 -39.84 -16.34 38.95
CA GLY A 175 -38.77 -15.33 38.93
C GLY A 175 -38.53 -14.70 37.56
N THR A 176 -39.22 -13.60 37.25
CA THR A 176 -39.00 -12.82 36.03
C THR A 176 -37.59 -12.21 36.00
N VAL A 177 -36.70 -12.76 35.18
CA VAL A 177 -35.43 -12.11 34.83
C VAL A 177 -35.50 -11.67 33.38
N THR A 178 -35.71 -10.38 33.15
CA THR A 178 -35.62 -9.76 31.83
C THR A 178 -34.15 -9.64 31.44
N THR A 179 -33.68 -10.50 30.53
CA THR A 179 -32.35 -10.37 29.94
C THR A 179 -32.33 -9.20 28.95
N PRO A 180 -31.39 -8.25 29.07
CA PRO A 180 -31.32 -7.08 28.20
C PRO A 180 -30.85 -7.44 26.79
N ALA A 181 -31.46 -6.82 25.78
CA ALA A 181 -31.24 -7.11 24.36
C ALA A 181 -29.92 -6.52 23.81
N SER A 182 -29.20 -5.71 24.59
CA SER A 182 -27.95 -5.08 24.19
C SER A 182 -27.02 -4.79 25.38
N LEU A 183 -25.71 -4.60 25.12
CA LEU A 183 -24.77 -4.14 26.15
C LEU A 183 -25.17 -2.77 26.72
N GLY A 184 -25.79 -1.90 25.92
CA GLY A 184 -26.32 -0.62 26.39
C GLY A 184 -27.45 -0.80 27.41
N ASP A 185 -28.37 -1.73 27.14
CA ASP A 185 -29.44 -2.07 28.07
C ASP A 185 -28.92 -2.75 29.34
N ALA A 186 -27.84 -3.54 29.25
CA ALA A 186 -27.21 -4.16 30.41
C ALA A 186 -26.59 -3.10 31.36
N VAL A 187 -25.95 -2.07 30.81
CA VAL A 187 -25.37 -0.97 31.59
C VAL A 187 -26.46 -0.08 32.20
N ALA A 188 -27.52 0.22 31.44
CA ALA A 188 -28.66 1.00 31.96
C ALA A 188 -29.40 0.28 33.10
N THR A 189 -29.59 -1.04 32.98
CA THR A 189 -30.22 -1.86 34.02
C THR A 189 -29.35 -1.98 35.26
N ALA A 190 -28.02 -2.08 35.09
CA ALA A 190 -27.08 -2.10 36.20
C ALA A 190 -27.03 -0.76 36.96
N LEU A 191 -27.14 0.39 36.28
CA LEU A 191 -27.21 1.70 36.94
C LEU A 191 -28.55 1.91 37.67
N ALA A 192 -29.67 1.48 37.11
CA ALA A 192 -30.98 1.61 37.75
C ALA A 192 -31.09 0.81 39.06
N GLY A 193 -30.38 -0.33 39.17
CA GLY A 193 -30.35 -1.15 40.38
C GLY A 193 -29.56 -0.55 41.55
N VAL A 194 -28.69 0.44 41.30
CA VAL A 194 -27.83 1.03 42.35
C VAL A 194 -28.51 2.20 43.07
N PHE A 195 -29.52 2.85 42.46
CA PHE A 195 -30.15 4.05 43.02
C PHE A 195 -31.45 3.81 43.81
N ASN A 196 -31.99 2.58 43.85
CA ASN A 196 -33.29 2.31 44.49
C ASN A 196 -33.19 1.62 45.88
N LYS A 197 -32.10 1.87 46.60
CA LYS A 197 -31.94 1.45 48.00
C LYS A 197 -31.76 2.69 48.88
N ASN A 198 -32.88 3.32 49.22
CA ASN A 198 -33.14 4.03 50.47
C ASN A 198 -34.63 4.31 50.60
#